data_AF-A0A842KWV6-F1
#
_entry.id   AF-A0A842KWV6-F1
#
_cell.length_a   1.000
_cell.length_b   1.000
_cell.length_c   1.000
_cell.angle_alpha   90.00
_cell.angle_beta   90.00
_cell.angle_gamma   90.00
#
_symmetry.space_group_name_H-M   'P 1'
#
loop_
_entity.id
_entity.type
_entity.pdbx_description
1 polymer ?
#
loop_
_entity_poly.entity_id
_entity_poly.type
_entity_poly.pdbx_seq_one_letter_code
_entity_poly.pdbx_strand_id
1 'polypeptide(L)'
;MSEVTAHGTVGDTITILHGTLEREVSYNVALKVQPPAQNTNYTIEREQDFLDYSGRPIYGPIEEEVDLTGSSNEFRICILENVGDNGSYISDKCQFYSRWNIMGKIDIYIPVRIEVSKLAADEPEDYVGGEVSAIIELLDPPENIDIIKGPQGTGRNGAKFVKDLVYKEGGGDNCPNTFAPIKFRERCRSPQDNVDKVQKIVLDERKRPFRVHSENPNAIIVPIDCIEDKFEENSNKVIKIGYKRILLHFPPIAGNNYRLKISLINRSGKEVSIRDKSNPDHHLLYVQTPTITIWKRIKIEMVALQEGINYSDMKWWILKSTFADAFIEVEEPPPEKRYTITREEWMKYLGEEVYRGWHKNEWKEYSKPVYVNEHIQDFGDYSFPQEHPNIPGSKLLTPPDDDPNNLNRDTWTFLEKMARRIFREKLGVQNYNRMRNPLRGYNIGVCALICKPPYNGSGVGGLSFYNKMFYIVSGYNIELTFAHEFGHALFLRHAPTYYVRNSNIPYTTRYEGGGSEGPYWDDHDSEDMISCIMSYTDSSELHFCGLCLLTLRLYDRKRMISGEDDTLRKMLYQKTPTIYWVENIDKEVSPRVFEAWRELHQ
;
A
#
# COMPACT_ATOMS: atom_id res chain seq x y z
N MET A 1 18.73 8.86 -52.95
CA MET A 1 17.85 7.86 -53.58
C MET A 1 18.61 6.56 -53.63
N SER A 2 18.10 5.56 -52.93
CA SER A 2 18.72 4.23 -52.87
C SER A 2 17.95 3.33 -53.84
N GLU A 3 18.65 2.65 -54.74
CA GLU A 3 18.04 1.59 -55.55
C GLU A 3 17.79 0.39 -54.64
N VAL A 4 16.53 -0.06 -54.57
CA VAL A 4 16.15 -1.26 -53.83
C VAL A 4 15.80 -2.33 -54.84
N THR A 5 16.54 -3.43 -54.79
CA THR A 5 16.34 -4.58 -55.67
C THR A 5 15.71 -5.70 -54.86
N ALA A 6 14.44 -6.00 -55.14
CA ALA A 6 13.75 -7.13 -54.53
C ALA A 6 13.80 -8.33 -55.48
N HIS A 7 14.27 -9.47 -54.98
CA HIS A 7 14.32 -10.73 -55.71
C HIS A 7 13.16 -11.63 -55.24
N GLY A 8 12.28 -12.01 -56.17
CA GLY A 8 11.22 -12.96 -55.91
C GLY A 8 11.27 -14.12 -56.90
N THR A 9 11.16 -15.36 -56.41
CA THR A 9 11.06 -16.56 -57.25
C THR A 9 9.61 -17.00 -57.36
N VAL A 10 9.09 -17.09 -58.59
CA VAL A 10 7.78 -17.68 -58.89
C VAL A 10 8.01 -18.79 -59.91
N GLY A 11 7.92 -20.04 -59.47
CA GLY A 11 8.39 -21.21 -60.24
C GLY A 11 9.92 -21.16 -60.44
N ASP A 12 10.39 -21.46 -61.65
CA ASP A 12 11.82 -21.42 -62.02
C ASP A 12 12.30 -20.02 -62.50
N THR A 13 11.45 -18.99 -62.37
CA THR A 13 11.73 -17.65 -62.89
C THR A 13 12.08 -16.69 -61.75
N ILE A 14 13.27 -16.08 -61.81
CA ILE A 14 13.68 -15.00 -60.90
C ILE A 14 13.09 -13.70 -61.44
N THR A 15 12.17 -13.10 -60.69
CA THR A 15 11.66 -11.75 -60.95
C THR A 15 12.49 -10.76 -60.14
N ILE A 16 13.08 -9.79 -60.83
CA ILE A 16 13.83 -8.69 -60.21
C ILE A 16 12.96 -7.44 -60.31
N LEU A 17 12.53 -6.92 -59.16
CA LEU A 17 11.80 -5.67 -59.06
C LEU A 17 12.80 -4.57 -58.72
N HIS A 18 13.01 -3.66 -59.66
CA HIS A 18 13.76 -2.42 -59.43
C HIS A 18 12.80 -1.34 -58.97
N GLY A 19 12.99 -0.90 -57.72
CA GLY A 19 12.29 0.26 -57.17
C GLY A 19 13.29 1.33 -56.75
N THR A 20 12.94 2.59 -56.97
CA THR A 20 13.68 3.72 -56.39
C THR A 20 13.01 4.05 -55.06
N LEU A 21 13.75 3.96 -53.96
CA LEU A 21 13.26 4.48 -52.68
C LEU A 21 13.24 6.01 -52.78
N GLU A 22 12.06 6.59 -53.04
CA GLU A 22 11.92 8.03 -53.29
C GLU A 22 12.31 8.85 -52.04
N ARG A 23 12.00 8.36 -50.84
CA ARG A 23 12.39 9.00 -49.57
C ARG A 23 12.09 8.08 -48.39
N GLU A 24 13.07 7.87 -47.50
CA GLU A 24 12.83 7.20 -46.23
C GLU A 24 12.36 8.23 -45.20
N VAL A 25 11.18 8.00 -44.62
CA VAL A 25 10.61 8.83 -43.56
C VAL A 25 10.52 7.98 -42.30
N SER A 26 11.09 8.48 -41.22
CA SER A 26 11.01 7.89 -39.89
C SER A 26 10.54 8.91 -38.88
N TYR A 27 10.21 8.46 -37.67
CA TYR A 27 9.67 9.31 -36.61
C TYR A 27 10.42 9.08 -35.30
N ASN A 28 10.55 10.13 -34.51
CA ASN A 28 10.90 10.02 -33.10
C ASN A 28 9.62 10.14 -32.27
N VAL A 29 9.46 9.25 -31.30
CA VAL A 29 8.36 9.29 -30.33
C VAL A 29 8.93 9.62 -28.94
N ALA A 30 8.22 10.45 -28.18
CA ALA A 30 8.48 10.68 -26.76
C ALA A 30 7.18 10.62 -25.97
N LEU A 31 7.19 9.99 -24.81
CA LEU A 31 6.07 10.05 -23.86
C LEU A 31 6.49 10.88 -22.66
N LYS A 32 6.12 12.16 -22.68
CA LYS A 32 6.50 13.14 -21.69
C LYS A 32 5.52 13.15 -20.52
N VAL A 33 6.04 13.12 -19.30
CA VAL A 33 5.27 13.29 -18.07
C VAL A 33 5.87 14.42 -17.24
N GLN A 34 5.00 15.27 -16.70
CA GLN A 34 5.40 16.38 -15.85
C GLN A 34 5.20 16.02 -14.37
N PRO A 35 5.96 16.63 -13.45
CA PRO A 35 5.68 16.52 -12.03
C PRO A 35 4.22 16.90 -11.75
N PRO A 36 3.51 16.15 -10.90
CA PRO A 36 2.16 16.52 -10.50
C PRO A 36 2.12 17.93 -9.91
N ALA A 37 1.00 18.64 -10.12
CA ALA A 37 0.80 19.94 -9.50
C ALA A 37 0.90 19.85 -7.96
N GLN A 38 1.28 20.94 -7.30
CA GLN A 38 1.33 20.97 -5.84
C GLN A 38 -0.04 20.59 -5.24
N ASN A 39 0.00 19.82 -4.14
CA ASN A 39 -1.18 19.34 -3.41
C ASN A 39 -2.01 18.26 -4.13
N THR A 40 -1.49 17.60 -5.16
CA THR A 40 -2.05 16.32 -5.61
C THR A 40 -1.90 15.27 -4.51
N ASN A 41 -2.78 14.28 -4.52
CA ASN A 41 -2.72 13.14 -3.63
C ASN A 41 -1.87 11.99 -4.19
N TYR A 42 -0.96 12.29 -5.12
CA TYR A 42 -0.04 11.31 -5.68
C TYR A 42 1.25 11.99 -6.12
N THR A 43 2.33 11.20 -6.16
CA THR A 43 3.62 11.55 -6.75
C THR A 43 3.95 10.60 -7.89
N ILE A 44 4.79 11.06 -8.82
CA ILE A 44 5.40 10.24 -9.85
C ILE A 44 6.87 10.18 -9.51
N GLU A 45 7.41 8.98 -9.40
CA GLU A 45 8.72 8.77 -8.81
C GLU A 45 9.54 7.88 -9.70
N ARG A 46 10.83 8.19 -9.78
CA ARG A 46 11.81 7.45 -10.55
C ARG A 46 12.74 6.73 -9.59
N GLU A 47 13.10 5.52 -9.93
CA GLU A 47 14.17 4.78 -9.26
C GLU A 47 15.47 5.59 -9.30
N GLN A 48 16.09 5.78 -8.14
CA GLN A 48 17.31 6.56 -7.96
C GLN A 48 18.50 5.70 -7.53
N ASP A 49 18.27 4.75 -6.62
CA ASP A 49 19.32 3.94 -5.99
C ASP A 49 18.73 2.68 -5.36
N PHE A 50 19.52 1.90 -4.61
CA PHE A 50 19.08 0.73 -3.85
C PHE A 50 19.50 0.83 -2.38
N LEU A 51 18.65 0.30 -1.49
CA LEU A 51 18.99 0.15 -0.07
C LEU A 51 19.89 -1.08 0.13
N ASP A 52 21.17 -0.85 0.46
CA ASP A 52 22.20 -1.88 0.65
C ASP A 52 21.75 -3.11 1.47
N TYR A 53 21.06 -2.90 2.58
CA TYR A 53 20.67 -3.98 3.51
C TYR A 53 19.40 -4.74 3.10
N SER A 54 18.59 -4.18 2.19
CA SER A 54 17.31 -4.79 1.80
C SER A 54 17.23 -5.17 0.33
N GLY A 55 18.17 -4.67 -0.50
CA GLY A 55 18.16 -4.82 -1.96
C GLY A 55 17.00 -4.10 -2.64
N ARG A 56 16.27 -3.22 -1.92
CA ARG A 56 15.07 -2.57 -2.45
C ARG A 56 15.39 -1.26 -3.15
N PRO A 57 14.76 -0.97 -4.29
CA PRO A 57 14.92 0.31 -4.96
C PRO A 57 14.41 1.47 -4.10
N ILE A 58 15.18 2.54 -4.09
CA ILE A 58 14.84 3.86 -3.55
C ILE A 58 14.27 4.68 -4.69
N TYR A 59 13.09 5.23 -4.49
CA TYR A 59 12.44 6.10 -5.45
C TYR A 59 12.42 7.53 -4.90
N GLY A 60 12.60 8.50 -5.80
CA GLY A 60 12.38 9.90 -5.49
C GLY A 60 11.46 10.56 -6.51
N PRO A 61 10.75 11.64 -6.12
CA PRO A 61 9.84 12.34 -7.01
C PRO A 61 10.59 12.89 -8.23
N ILE A 62 9.93 12.91 -9.38
CA ILE A 62 10.44 13.65 -10.54
C ILE A 62 10.30 15.15 -10.28
N GLU A 63 11.37 15.91 -10.53
CA GLU A 63 11.39 17.37 -10.30
C GLU A 63 11.14 18.17 -11.59
N GLU A 64 11.29 17.52 -12.75
CA GLU A 64 11.14 18.11 -14.07
C GLU A 64 10.40 17.17 -15.03
N GLU A 65 10.15 17.63 -16.25
CA GLU A 65 9.52 16.82 -17.29
C GLU A 65 10.45 15.68 -17.72
N VAL A 66 9.93 14.45 -17.74
CA VAL A 66 10.70 13.25 -18.08
C VAL A 66 10.10 12.57 -19.31
N ASP A 67 10.95 12.07 -20.22
CA ASP A 67 10.54 11.16 -21.28
C ASP A 67 10.57 9.71 -20.78
N LEU A 68 9.38 9.14 -20.58
CA LEU A 68 9.24 7.77 -20.13
C LEU A 68 9.80 6.76 -21.15
N THR A 69 9.71 7.04 -22.45
CA THR A 69 10.21 6.11 -23.49
C THR A 69 11.73 6.15 -23.66
N GLY A 70 12.40 7.19 -23.15
CA GLY A 70 13.85 7.33 -23.21
C GLY A 70 14.57 6.96 -21.91
N SER A 71 13.85 6.48 -20.90
CA SER A 71 14.42 6.16 -19.59
C SER A 71 14.69 4.66 -19.47
N SER A 72 15.77 4.30 -18.79
CA SER A 72 16.08 2.92 -18.38
C SER A 72 15.56 2.57 -16.98
N ASN A 73 15.18 3.58 -16.18
CA ASN A 73 14.84 3.40 -14.78
C ASN A 73 13.37 3.04 -14.63
N GLU A 74 13.03 2.28 -13.59
CA GLU A 74 11.64 2.03 -13.28
C GLU A 74 10.96 3.27 -12.69
N PHE A 75 9.65 3.37 -12.92
CA PHE A 75 8.82 4.43 -12.37
C PHE A 75 7.76 3.83 -11.45
N ARG A 76 7.38 4.59 -10.45
CA ARG A 76 6.18 4.30 -9.67
C ARG A 76 5.27 5.50 -9.54
N ILE A 77 4.00 5.22 -9.42
CA ILE A 77 2.97 6.19 -9.06
C ILE A 77 2.59 5.91 -7.62
N CYS A 78 2.95 6.82 -6.70
CA CYS A 78 2.71 6.63 -5.28
C CYS A 78 1.49 7.45 -4.84
N ILE A 79 0.38 6.78 -4.51
CA ILE A 79 -0.91 7.41 -4.16
C ILE A 79 -1.00 7.59 -2.66
N LEU A 80 -1.16 8.82 -2.18
CA LEU A 80 -1.41 9.12 -0.77
C LEU A 80 -2.77 8.58 -0.35
N GLU A 81 -2.79 7.65 0.61
CA GLU A 81 -3.97 6.93 1.06
C GLU A 81 -4.18 7.07 2.59
N ASN A 82 -4.55 8.26 3.05
CA ASN A 82 -4.69 8.54 4.48
C ASN A 82 -6.16 8.34 4.95
N VAL A 83 -6.51 7.09 5.26
CA VAL A 83 -7.84 6.63 5.68
C VAL A 83 -8.19 6.93 7.11
N GLY A 84 -9.40 7.41 7.43
CA GLY A 84 -9.80 7.54 8.83
C GLY A 84 -11.28 7.51 9.06
N ASP A 85 -11.69 6.74 10.06
CA ASP A 85 -13.07 6.45 10.38
C ASP A 85 -13.63 7.43 11.43
N ASN A 86 -14.95 7.59 11.45
CA ASN A 86 -15.66 8.38 12.45
C ASN A 86 -16.11 7.57 13.68
N GLY A 87 -15.60 6.34 13.84
CA GLY A 87 -16.05 5.37 14.83
C GLY A 87 -17.25 4.55 14.37
N SER A 88 -17.52 4.52 13.05
CA SER A 88 -18.54 3.65 12.50
C SER A 88 -17.96 2.25 12.33
N TYR A 89 -18.70 1.25 12.80
CA TYR A 89 -18.29 -0.15 12.67
C TYR A 89 -18.28 -0.58 11.19
N ILE A 90 -17.17 -0.31 10.50
CA ILE A 90 -16.90 -0.69 9.11
C ILE A 90 -15.56 -1.39 9.10
N SER A 91 -15.62 -2.70 9.05
CA SER A 91 -14.48 -3.60 9.18
C SER A 91 -13.95 -4.07 7.81
N ASP A 92 -14.26 -3.34 6.74
CA ASP A 92 -13.84 -3.61 5.36
C ASP A 92 -13.42 -2.30 4.66
N LYS A 93 -12.19 -2.28 4.13
CA LYS A 93 -11.58 -1.10 3.48
C LYS A 93 -12.40 -0.62 2.28
N CYS A 94 -12.87 -1.51 1.42
CA CYS A 94 -13.60 -1.13 0.20
C CYS A 94 -15.00 -0.57 0.52
N GLN A 95 -15.69 -1.18 1.47
CA GLN A 95 -16.96 -0.68 1.99
C GLN A 95 -16.78 0.70 2.64
N PHE A 96 -15.72 0.87 3.42
CA PHE A 96 -15.38 2.14 4.04
C PHE A 96 -15.21 3.23 2.98
N TYR A 97 -14.43 2.95 1.93
CA TYR A 97 -14.10 3.95 0.92
C TYR A 97 -15.31 4.32 0.07
N SER A 98 -16.16 3.34 -0.21
CA SER A 98 -17.39 3.54 -0.97
C SER A 98 -18.37 4.39 -0.18
N ARG A 99 -18.59 4.07 1.11
CA ARG A 99 -19.51 4.81 1.99
C ARG A 99 -19.10 6.28 2.13
N TRP A 100 -17.80 6.55 2.23
CA TRP A 100 -17.27 7.89 2.45
C TRP A 100 -16.76 8.57 1.18
N ASN A 101 -17.05 8.03 -0.02
CA ASN A 101 -16.59 8.56 -1.30
C ASN A 101 -15.06 8.80 -1.39
N ILE A 102 -14.27 8.05 -0.60
CA ILE A 102 -12.80 8.07 -0.63
C ILE A 102 -12.28 7.42 -1.91
N MET A 103 -13.04 6.48 -2.49
CA MET A 103 -12.73 5.90 -3.80
C MET A 103 -12.62 6.98 -4.90
N GLY A 104 -13.21 8.17 -4.75
CA GLY A 104 -13.02 9.28 -5.68
C GLY A 104 -11.76 10.10 -5.45
N LYS A 105 -11.14 9.98 -4.26
CA LYS A 105 -9.92 10.70 -3.89
C LYS A 105 -8.69 9.96 -4.38
N ILE A 106 -8.62 8.65 -4.21
CA ILE A 106 -7.52 7.81 -4.70
C ILE A 106 -7.58 7.53 -6.22
N ASP A 107 -8.63 7.99 -6.91
CA ASP A 107 -8.82 7.75 -8.34
C ASP A 107 -8.19 8.88 -9.16
N ILE A 108 -6.93 8.67 -9.55
CA ILE A 108 -6.05 9.71 -10.08
C ILE A 108 -5.93 9.68 -11.60
N TYR A 109 -5.76 10.85 -12.21
CA TYR A 109 -5.52 10.99 -13.65
C TYR A 109 -4.15 11.61 -13.86
N ILE A 110 -3.30 10.94 -14.62
CA ILE A 110 -1.92 11.36 -14.85
C ILE A 110 -1.82 11.97 -16.24
N PRO A 111 -1.63 13.29 -16.36
CA PRO A 111 -1.45 13.92 -17.66
C PRO A 111 -0.11 13.49 -18.24
N VAL A 112 -0.14 12.97 -19.46
CA VAL A 112 1.05 12.68 -20.25
C VAL A 112 0.88 13.22 -21.67
N ARG A 113 2.01 13.50 -22.31
CA ARG A 113 2.06 14.12 -23.63
C ARG A 113 2.87 13.22 -24.56
N ILE A 114 2.24 12.77 -25.63
CA ILE A 114 2.90 12.06 -26.72
C ILE A 114 3.43 13.12 -27.67
N GLU A 115 4.74 13.13 -27.91
CA GLU A 115 5.36 13.95 -28.96
C GLU A 115 5.82 13.06 -30.10
N VAL A 116 5.62 13.55 -31.32
CA VAL A 116 6.09 12.91 -32.54
C VAL A 116 6.85 13.93 -33.38
N SER A 117 8.13 13.66 -33.64
CA SER A 117 8.96 14.45 -34.55
C SER A 117 9.22 13.64 -35.82
N LYS A 118 9.19 14.30 -36.98
CA LYS A 118 9.40 13.68 -38.28
C LYS A 118 10.86 13.83 -38.70
N LEU A 119 11.39 12.77 -39.30
CA LEU A 119 12.73 12.72 -39.88
C LEU A 119 12.62 12.23 -41.33
N ALA A 120 13.34 12.86 -42.25
CA ALA A 120 13.53 12.29 -43.58
C ALA A 120 15.01 12.32 -43.94
N ALA A 121 15.54 11.16 -44.37
CA ALA A 121 16.98 10.96 -44.55
C ALA A 121 17.80 11.47 -43.34
N ASP A 122 17.31 11.15 -42.14
CA ASP A 122 17.86 11.53 -40.82
C ASP A 122 17.87 13.02 -40.47
N GLU A 123 17.33 13.88 -41.34
CA GLU A 123 17.17 15.31 -41.08
C GLU A 123 15.77 15.61 -40.51
N PRO A 124 15.67 16.47 -39.48
CA PRO A 124 14.40 16.95 -38.94
C PRO A 124 13.53 17.67 -39.97
N GLU A 125 12.24 17.34 -39.98
CA GLU A 125 11.25 17.96 -40.86
C GLU A 125 9.98 18.39 -40.11
N ASP A 126 9.28 19.36 -40.71
CA ASP A 126 7.99 19.80 -40.22
C ASP A 126 6.97 18.67 -40.24
N TYR A 127 6.44 18.37 -39.06
CA TYR A 127 5.32 17.48 -38.88
C TYR A 127 4.03 18.08 -39.45
N VAL A 128 3.26 17.28 -40.18
CA VAL A 128 1.92 17.67 -40.67
C VAL A 128 0.85 17.07 -39.76
N GLY A 129 -0.03 17.91 -39.22
CA GLY A 129 -1.13 17.50 -38.34
C GLY A 129 -1.96 16.34 -38.91
N GLY A 130 -2.10 15.27 -38.13
CA GLY A 130 -2.85 14.07 -38.52
C GLY A 130 -2.18 13.25 -39.63
N GLU A 131 -0.87 13.41 -39.89
CA GLU A 131 -0.10 12.53 -40.78
C GLU A 131 0.00 11.11 -40.21
N VAL A 132 0.16 11.00 -38.88
CA VAL A 132 0.18 9.71 -38.17
C VAL A 132 -0.78 9.70 -36.98
N SER A 133 -1.13 8.50 -36.54
CA SER A 133 -1.77 8.22 -35.25
C SER A 133 -0.88 7.27 -34.45
N ALA A 134 -0.83 7.45 -33.14
CA ALA A 134 -0.17 6.50 -32.26
C ALA A 134 -1.11 5.34 -31.92
N ILE A 135 -0.62 4.11 -32.05
CA ILE A 135 -1.25 2.94 -31.46
C ILE A 135 -0.61 2.75 -30.09
N ILE A 136 -1.42 2.79 -29.03
CA ILE A 136 -0.96 2.53 -27.66
C ILE A 136 -1.52 1.21 -27.21
N GLU A 137 -0.64 0.23 -27.07
CA GLU A 137 -0.90 -1.07 -26.49
C GLU A 137 -0.49 -1.06 -25.01
N LEU A 138 -1.40 -1.50 -24.14
CA LEU A 138 -1.11 -1.66 -22.72
C LEU A 138 -0.60 -3.08 -22.45
N LEU A 139 0.61 -3.17 -21.93
CA LEU A 139 1.24 -4.41 -21.53
C LEU A 139 1.20 -4.58 -20.01
N ASP A 140 1.11 -5.84 -19.58
CA ASP A 140 0.99 -6.29 -18.19
C ASP A 140 2.25 -7.09 -17.81
N PRO A 141 3.39 -6.42 -17.55
CA PRO A 141 4.61 -7.11 -17.15
C PRO A 141 4.46 -7.65 -15.72
N PRO A 142 5.14 -8.76 -15.37
CA PRO A 142 5.01 -9.34 -14.05
C PRO A 142 5.50 -8.38 -12.95
N GLU A 143 4.72 -8.27 -11.87
CA GLU A 143 5.06 -7.81 -10.54
C GLU A 143 6.28 -8.57 -10.00
N ASN A 144 7.17 -7.80 -9.39
CA ASN A 144 8.33 -8.32 -8.68
C ASN A 144 7.88 -8.95 -7.35
N ILE A 145 7.44 -10.21 -7.39
CA ILE A 145 7.02 -10.97 -6.20
C ILE A 145 8.14 -11.17 -5.18
N ASP A 146 9.41 -11.06 -5.59
CA ASP A 146 10.56 -11.23 -4.71
C ASP A 146 10.63 -10.10 -3.67
N ILE A 147 9.86 -9.01 -3.87
CA ILE A 147 9.69 -7.98 -2.83
C ILE A 147 8.92 -8.51 -1.62
N ILE A 148 8.02 -9.48 -1.80
CA ILE A 148 7.16 -10.03 -0.74
C ILE A 148 7.99 -11.01 0.08
N LYS A 149 8.31 -10.62 1.31
CA LYS A 149 8.98 -11.50 2.27
C LYS A 149 7.92 -12.33 2.98
N GLY A 150 8.27 -13.56 3.30
CA GLY A 150 7.41 -14.46 4.06
C GLY A 150 8.26 -15.43 4.86
N PRO A 151 7.62 -16.27 5.69
CA PRO A 151 8.33 -17.11 6.64
C PRO A 151 9.36 -18.00 5.94
N GLN A 152 10.60 -18.00 6.44
CA GLN A 152 11.63 -18.95 6.03
C GLN A 152 11.28 -20.34 6.55
N GLY A 153 10.67 -21.18 5.70
CA GLY A 153 10.26 -22.54 6.10
C GLY A 153 9.51 -23.33 5.03
N THR A 154 9.14 -24.57 5.38
CA THR A 154 8.30 -25.43 4.54
C THR A 154 6.83 -25.07 4.72
N GLY A 155 6.23 -24.39 3.75
CA GLY A 155 4.82 -24.00 3.76
C GLY A 155 4.52 -22.99 2.65
N ARG A 156 3.24 -22.69 2.41
CA ARG A 156 2.88 -21.56 1.54
C ARG A 156 3.09 -20.27 2.31
N ASN A 157 3.93 -19.38 1.78
CA ASN A 157 4.10 -18.03 2.31
C ASN A 157 3.18 -17.03 1.57
N GLY A 158 3.03 -15.83 2.13
CA GLY A 158 2.25 -14.75 1.51
C GLY A 158 2.59 -14.49 0.03
N ALA A 159 3.86 -14.56 -0.36
CA ALA A 159 4.29 -14.40 -1.75
C ALA A 159 3.70 -15.47 -2.67
N LYS A 160 3.80 -16.75 -2.27
CA LYS A 160 3.23 -17.87 -3.00
C LYS A 160 1.71 -17.80 -3.02
N PHE A 161 1.06 -17.38 -1.93
CA PHE A 161 -0.40 -17.19 -1.92
C PHE A 161 -0.85 -16.12 -2.91
N VAL A 162 -0.21 -14.95 -2.88
CA VAL A 162 -0.49 -13.84 -3.81
C VAL A 162 -0.28 -14.30 -5.24
N LYS A 163 0.84 -15.00 -5.50
CA LYS A 163 1.13 -15.61 -6.80
C LYS A 163 0.03 -16.56 -7.25
N ASP A 164 -0.26 -17.58 -6.45
CA ASP A 164 -1.21 -18.64 -6.80
C ASP A 164 -2.65 -18.11 -7.01
N LEU A 165 -3.02 -16.97 -6.39
CA LEU A 165 -4.36 -16.40 -6.48
C LEU A 165 -4.51 -15.36 -7.61
N VAL A 166 -3.53 -14.47 -7.75
CA VAL A 166 -3.63 -13.29 -8.62
C VAL A 166 -2.95 -13.51 -9.98
N TYR A 167 -1.95 -14.39 -10.03
CA TYR A 167 -1.05 -14.52 -11.18
C TYR A 167 -1.50 -15.67 -12.06
N LYS A 168 -1.16 -15.57 -13.33
CA LYS A 168 -1.30 -16.67 -14.27
C LYS A 168 0.05 -17.17 -14.77
N GLU A 169 0.04 -18.42 -15.24
CA GLU A 169 1.20 -19.01 -15.91
C GLU A 169 1.50 -18.21 -17.20
N GLY A 170 2.72 -17.66 -17.30
CA GLY A 170 3.19 -16.90 -18.47
C GLY A 170 3.12 -15.37 -18.35
N GLY A 171 2.65 -14.83 -17.22
CA GLY A 171 2.53 -13.38 -16.97
C GLY A 171 1.08 -12.95 -16.74
N GLY A 172 0.87 -11.67 -16.44
CA GLY A 172 -0.46 -11.10 -16.23
C GLY A 172 -0.93 -11.10 -14.76
N ASP A 173 -0.40 -10.19 -13.96
CA ASP A 173 -0.71 -10.07 -12.53
C ASP A 173 -1.34 -8.73 -12.12
N ASN A 174 -1.63 -7.86 -13.09
CA ASN A 174 -2.57 -6.78 -12.83
C ASN A 174 -3.89 -7.33 -12.30
N CYS A 175 -4.45 -6.58 -11.34
CA CYS A 175 -5.69 -6.90 -10.63
C CYS A 175 -6.71 -7.68 -11.47
N PRO A 176 -7.10 -8.90 -11.09
CA PRO A 176 -8.27 -9.57 -11.65
C PRO A 176 -9.55 -8.82 -11.26
N ASN A 177 -10.44 -8.60 -12.23
CA ASN A 177 -11.68 -7.85 -12.04
C ASN A 177 -12.62 -8.49 -11.02
N THR A 178 -12.55 -9.81 -10.83
CA THR A 178 -13.34 -10.59 -9.86
C THR A 178 -13.10 -10.11 -8.44
N PHE A 179 -11.85 -9.81 -8.11
CA PHE A 179 -11.41 -9.40 -6.77
C PHE A 179 -11.23 -7.88 -6.63
N ALA A 180 -11.33 -7.13 -7.73
CA ALA A 180 -11.24 -5.68 -7.69
C ALA A 180 -12.52 -5.02 -7.15
N PRO A 181 -12.38 -3.84 -6.49
CA PRO A 181 -13.52 -3.03 -6.08
C PRO A 181 -14.42 -2.69 -7.28
N ILE A 182 -15.75 -2.71 -7.08
CA ILE A 182 -16.75 -2.51 -8.15
C ILE A 182 -16.41 -1.30 -9.04
N LYS A 183 -16.01 -0.19 -8.40
CA LYS A 183 -15.71 1.07 -9.09
C LYS A 183 -14.53 0.98 -10.07
N PHE A 184 -13.60 0.04 -9.86
CA PHE A 184 -12.34 -0.02 -10.60
C PHE A 184 -12.23 -1.23 -11.53
N ARG A 185 -13.20 -2.15 -11.48
CA ARG A 185 -13.21 -3.39 -12.27
C ARG A 185 -12.98 -3.21 -13.75
N GLU A 186 -13.55 -2.16 -14.34
CA GLU A 186 -13.45 -1.93 -15.78
C GLU A 186 -12.02 -1.63 -16.24
N ARG A 187 -11.10 -1.38 -15.31
CA ARG A 187 -9.67 -1.12 -15.57
C ARG A 187 -8.78 -2.28 -15.12
N CYS A 188 -9.39 -3.33 -14.59
CA CYS A 188 -8.72 -4.54 -14.14
C CYS A 188 -8.80 -5.62 -15.23
N ARG A 189 -7.90 -6.59 -15.13
CA ARG A 189 -7.79 -7.72 -16.05
C ARG A 189 -9.03 -8.61 -15.96
N SER A 190 -9.48 -9.12 -17.10
CA SER A 190 -10.60 -10.07 -17.14
C SER A 190 -10.15 -11.51 -16.95
N PRO A 191 -11.10 -12.45 -16.76
CA PRO A 191 -10.79 -13.87 -16.77
C PRO A 191 -10.06 -14.32 -18.04
N GLN A 192 -10.30 -13.66 -19.18
CA GLN A 192 -9.70 -13.93 -20.48
C GLN A 192 -8.33 -13.25 -20.69
N ASP A 193 -7.72 -12.71 -19.63
CA ASP A 193 -6.34 -12.20 -19.62
C ASP A 193 -6.03 -10.91 -20.36
N ASN A 194 -7.04 -10.24 -20.87
CA ASN A 194 -6.85 -8.93 -21.45
C ASN A 194 -7.03 -7.87 -20.35
N VAL A 195 -6.23 -6.80 -20.39
CA VAL A 195 -6.65 -5.55 -19.75
C VAL A 195 -7.80 -5.04 -20.61
N ASP A 196 -8.98 -5.61 -20.35
CA ASP A 196 -10.15 -5.68 -21.25
C ASP A 196 -10.56 -4.36 -21.90
N LYS A 197 -10.10 -3.24 -21.34
CA LYS A 197 -10.45 -1.91 -21.80
C LYS A 197 -9.27 -0.95 -21.58
N VAL A 198 -8.21 -1.07 -22.38
CA VAL A 198 -7.18 0.00 -22.49
C VAL A 198 -7.82 1.39 -22.66
N GLN A 199 -8.98 1.48 -23.34
CA GLN A 199 -9.81 2.67 -23.48
C GLN A 199 -10.37 3.27 -22.17
N LYS A 200 -10.28 2.55 -21.04
CA LYS A 200 -10.64 3.03 -19.70
C LYS A 200 -9.43 3.50 -18.90
N ILE A 201 -8.23 3.16 -19.34
CA ILE A 201 -6.97 3.57 -18.72
C ILE A 201 -6.36 4.73 -19.48
N VAL A 202 -6.39 4.70 -20.81
CA VAL A 202 -5.86 5.78 -21.63
C VAL A 202 -7.01 6.58 -22.22
N LEU A 203 -7.11 7.84 -21.79
CA LEU A 203 -8.22 8.74 -22.09
C LEU A 203 -7.72 10.05 -22.71
N ASP A 204 -8.59 10.76 -23.41
CA ASP A 204 -8.29 12.13 -23.83
C ASP A 204 -8.32 13.11 -22.63
N GLU A 205 -7.91 14.36 -22.84
CA GLU A 205 -7.94 15.41 -21.80
C GLU A 205 -9.35 15.70 -21.25
N ARG A 206 -10.40 15.31 -21.99
CA ARG A 206 -11.80 15.44 -21.61
C ARG A 206 -12.34 14.16 -20.95
N LYS A 207 -11.45 13.22 -20.59
CA LYS A 207 -11.74 11.91 -19.97
C LYS A 207 -12.61 11.00 -20.84
N ARG A 208 -12.51 11.14 -22.16
CA ARG A 208 -13.24 10.30 -23.12
C ARG A 208 -12.35 9.15 -23.59
N PRO A 209 -12.92 7.96 -23.81
CA PRO A 209 -12.19 6.84 -24.38
C PRO A 209 -11.76 7.13 -25.82
N PHE A 210 -10.58 6.66 -26.19
CA PHE A 210 -10.16 6.57 -27.58
C PHE A 210 -10.80 5.38 -28.30
N ARG A 211 -10.68 5.36 -29.62
CA ARG A 211 -11.13 4.21 -30.43
C ARG A 211 -10.20 3.02 -30.20
N VAL A 212 -10.76 1.86 -29.91
CA VAL A 212 -10.04 0.59 -29.81
C VAL A 212 -9.56 0.14 -31.19
N HIS A 213 -8.35 -0.40 -31.27
CA HIS A 213 -7.80 -0.97 -32.49
C HIS A 213 -8.61 -2.21 -32.89
N SER A 214 -8.99 -2.32 -34.17
CA SER A 214 -9.92 -3.38 -34.62
C SER A 214 -9.37 -4.80 -34.45
N GLU A 215 -8.04 -4.94 -34.50
CA GLU A 215 -7.37 -6.26 -34.44
C GLU A 215 -6.77 -6.56 -33.06
N ASN A 216 -6.65 -5.55 -32.19
CA ASN A 216 -6.06 -5.71 -30.86
C ASN A 216 -6.91 -4.96 -29.82
N PRO A 217 -7.71 -5.67 -29.00
CA PRO A 217 -8.56 -5.03 -27.99
C PRO A 217 -7.78 -4.36 -26.85
N ASN A 218 -6.49 -4.68 -26.69
CA ASN A 218 -5.58 -4.05 -25.72
C ASN A 218 -4.89 -2.80 -26.28
N ALA A 219 -5.19 -2.43 -27.53
CA ALA A 219 -4.64 -1.25 -28.17
C ALA A 219 -5.71 -0.21 -28.50
N ILE A 220 -5.34 1.07 -28.40
CA ILE A 220 -6.16 2.20 -28.85
C ILE A 220 -5.43 3.03 -29.90
N ILE A 221 -6.20 3.78 -30.69
CA ILE A 221 -5.70 4.71 -31.69
C ILE A 221 -5.82 6.14 -31.15
N VAL A 222 -4.68 6.81 -31.00
CA VAL A 222 -4.56 8.19 -30.53
C VAL A 222 -4.13 9.09 -31.70
N PRO A 223 -5.02 9.92 -32.25
CA PRO A 223 -4.66 10.80 -33.36
C PRO A 223 -3.70 11.90 -32.90
N ILE A 224 -2.59 12.08 -33.63
CA ILE A 224 -1.60 13.13 -33.40
C ILE A 224 -1.92 14.30 -34.34
N ASP A 225 -2.86 15.14 -33.90
CA ASP A 225 -3.47 16.21 -34.70
C ASP A 225 -3.03 17.61 -34.28
N CYS A 226 -2.47 17.78 -33.08
CA CYS A 226 -1.93 19.05 -32.61
C CYS A 226 -0.50 19.26 -33.12
N ILE A 227 -0.14 20.52 -33.38
CA ILE A 227 1.17 20.92 -33.86
C ILE A 227 1.74 21.98 -32.92
N GLU A 228 3.03 21.90 -32.63
CA GLU A 228 3.77 22.93 -31.88
C GLU A 228 5.13 23.19 -32.54
N ASP A 229 5.58 24.43 -32.47
CA ASP A 229 6.92 24.83 -32.88
C ASP A 229 7.93 24.43 -31.79
N LYS A 230 8.94 23.63 -32.15
CA LYS A 230 10.04 23.23 -31.26
C LYS A 230 11.34 23.77 -31.80
N PHE A 231 12.08 24.47 -30.94
CA PHE A 231 13.41 24.94 -31.28
C PHE A 231 14.41 23.79 -31.14
N GLU A 232 15.16 23.51 -32.21
CA GLU A 232 16.20 22.51 -32.22
C GLU A 232 17.57 23.17 -32.05
N GLU A 233 18.18 22.97 -30.87
CA GLU A 233 19.42 23.64 -30.48
C GLU A 233 20.59 23.36 -31.44
N ASN A 234 20.66 22.13 -31.97
CA ASN A 234 21.77 21.71 -32.84
C ASN A 234 21.73 22.33 -34.24
N SER A 235 20.53 22.63 -34.76
CA SER A 235 20.35 23.16 -36.11
C SER A 235 20.01 24.65 -36.13
N ASN A 236 19.72 25.25 -34.96
CA ASN A 236 19.22 26.62 -34.81
C ASN A 236 17.98 26.87 -35.68
N LYS A 237 17.15 25.84 -35.87
CA LYS A 237 15.90 25.90 -36.63
C LYS A 237 14.71 25.64 -35.71
N VAL A 238 13.60 26.26 -36.08
CA VAL A 238 12.29 25.91 -35.54
C VAL A 238 11.69 24.85 -36.43
N ILE A 239 11.38 23.69 -35.85
CA ILE A 239 10.71 22.58 -36.52
C ILE A 239 9.33 22.37 -35.94
N LYS A 240 8.36 21.99 -36.76
CA LYS A 240 7.03 21.61 -36.29
C LYS A 240 7.03 20.18 -35.79
N ILE A 241 6.56 19.97 -34.58
CA ILE A 241 6.31 18.63 -34.02
C ILE A 241 4.82 18.37 -33.87
N GLY A 242 4.44 17.11 -34.01
CA GLY A 242 3.10 16.63 -33.68
C GLY A 242 3.01 16.30 -32.20
N TYR A 243 1.87 16.55 -31.57
CA TYR A 243 1.65 16.08 -30.20
C TYR A 243 0.19 15.71 -29.92
N LYS A 244 0.00 14.93 -28.85
CA LYS A 244 -1.31 14.71 -28.23
C LYS A 244 -1.17 14.59 -26.73
N ARG A 245 -2.07 15.24 -26.00
CA ARG A 245 -2.19 15.10 -24.55
C ARG A 245 -3.22 14.03 -24.23
N ILE A 246 -2.86 13.13 -23.32
CA ILE A 246 -3.71 12.03 -22.86
C ILE A 246 -3.66 11.97 -21.32
N LEU A 247 -4.58 11.23 -20.74
CA LEU A 247 -4.62 10.92 -19.32
C LEU A 247 -4.43 9.42 -19.13
N LEU A 248 -3.47 9.03 -18.29
CA LEU A 248 -3.36 7.67 -17.78
C LEU A 248 -4.18 7.56 -16.49
N HIS A 249 -5.06 6.57 -16.43
CA HIS A 249 -6.09 6.41 -15.40
C HIS A 249 -6.04 4.99 -14.84
N PHE A 250 -4.89 4.59 -14.28
CA PHE A 250 -4.69 3.25 -13.71
C PHE A 250 -5.60 3.01 -12.49
N PRO A 251 -6.05 1.76 -12.24
CA PRO A 251 -6.72 1.41 -11.00
C PRO A 251 -5.77 1.61 -9.80
N PRO A 252 -6.23 2.16 -8.67
CA PRO A 252 -5.39 2.43 -7.50
C PRO A 252 -5.18 1.17 -6.64
N ILE A 253 -4.81 0.06 -7.29
CA ILE A 253 -4.49 -1.23 -6.66
C ILE A 253 -2.97 -1.36 -6.67
N ALA A 254 -2.37 -1.48 -5.49
CA ALA A 254 -0.92 -1.48 -5.37
C ALA A 254 -0.32 -2.84 -5.79
N GLY A 255 0.89 -2.81 -6.35
CA GLY A 255 1.55 -3.97 -6.97
C GLY A 255 1.32 -4.08 -8.48
N ASN A 256 0.21 -3.51 -8.99
CA ASN A 256 -0.09 -3.49 -10.41
C ASN A 256 1.02 -2.80 -11.22
N ASN A 257 1.41 -3.44 -12.32
CA ASN A 257 2.47 -3.01 -13.21
C ASN A 257 1.95 -2.71 -14.61
N TYR A 258 2.46 -1.65 -15.22
CA TYR A 258 2.06 -1.27 -16.57
C TYR A 258 3.26 -0.91 -17.43
N ARG A 259 3.21 -1.30 -18.70
CA ARG A 259 4.08 -0.76 -19.76
C ARG A 259 3.23 -0.30 -20.93
N LEU A 260 3.60 0.82 -21.52
CA LEU A 260 2.95 1.33 -22.72
C LEU A 260 3.87 1.04 -23.91
N LYS A 261 3.37 0.25 -24.85
CA LYS A 261 4.00 0.02 -26.15
C LYS A 261 3.34 0.94 -27.17
N ILE A 262 4.14 1.77 -27.82
CA ILE A 262 3.69 2.82 -28.72
C ILE A 262 4.27 2.53 -30.10
N SER A 263 3.39 2.26 -31.06
CA SER A 263 3.72 2.25 -32.49
C SER A 263 3.00 3.40 -33.21
N LEU A 264 3.36 3.67 -34.46
CA LEU A 264 2.75 4.71 -35.27
C LEU A 264 2.16 4.11 -36.54
N ILE A 265 0.99 4.59 -36.93
CA ILE A 265 0.36 4.28 -38.21
C ILE A 265 0.09 5.57 -39.00
N ASN A 266 0.25 5.51 -40.31
CA ASN A 266 -0.12 6.61 -41.20
C ASN A 266 -1.64 6.63 -41.48
N ARG A 267 -2.08 7.57 -42.33
CA ARG A 267 -3.49 7.69 -42.74
C ARG A 267 -4.07 6.46 -43.46
N SER A 268 -3.24 5.63 -44.08
CA SER A 268 -3.69 4.37 -44.70
C SER A 268 -3.75 3.21 -43.71
N GLY A 269 -3.43 3.44 -42.42
CA GLY A 269 -3.35 2.41 -41.39
C GLY A 269 -2.08 1.56 -41.46
N LYS A 270 -1.10 1.94 -42.28
CA LYS A 270 0.18 1.22 -42.38
C LYS A 270 1.13 1.69 -41.29
N GLU A 271 1.80 0.75 -40.63
CA GLU A 271 2.86 1.06 -39.66
C GLU A 271 4.00 1.87 -40.30
N VAL A 272 4.55 2.79 -39.54
CA VAL A 272 5.70 3.62 -39.94
C VAL A 272 6.88 3.41 -39.00
N SER A 273 8.09 3.51 -39.53
CA SER A 273 9.32 3.29 -38.78
C SER A 273 9.53 4.36 -37.70
N ILE A 274 9.86 3.92 -36.49
CA ILE A 274 10.30 4.77 -35.38
C ILE A 274 11.81 4.63 -35.26
N ARG A 275 12.54 5.75 -35.16
CA ARG A 275 13.98 5.74 -34.94
C ARG A 275 14.28 5.52 -33.47
N ASP A 276 15.18 4.59 -33.17
CA ASP A 276 15.65 4.36 -31.81
C ASP A 276 16.58 5.51 -31.39
N LYS A 277 16.28 6.15 -30.26
CA LYS A 277 17.11 7.22 -29.70
C LYS A 277 18.45 6.70 -29.17
N SER A 278 18.48 5.44 -28.73
CA SER A 278 19.67 4.81 -28.16
C SER A 278 20.61 4.24 -29.23
N ASN A 279 20.05 3.87 -30.38
CA ASN A 279 20.78 3.40 -31.54
C ASN A 279 20.20 4.01 -32.83
N PRO A 280 20.72 5.17 -33.28
CA PRO A 280 20.15 5.92 -34.40
C PRO A 280 20.11 5.17 -35.74
N ASP A 281 20.91 4.10 -35.88
CA ASP A 281 20.97 3.23 -37.06
C ASP A 281 19.92 2.10 -37.01
N HIS A 282 19.18 1.98 -35.90
CA HIS A 282 18.15 0.97 -35.70
C HIS A 282 16.75 1.59 -35.83
N HIS A 283 15.96 1.02 -36.75
CA HIS A 283 14.56 1.39 -36.94
C HIS A 283 13.67 0.36 -36.24
N LEU A 284 12.99 0.81 -35.19
CA LEU A 284 12.02 0.03 -34.44
C LEU A 284 10.62 0.23 -35.04
N LEU A 285 9.76 -0.80 -34.91
CA LEU A 285 8.34 -0.67 -35.20
C LEU A 285 7.55 -0.08 -34.01
N TYR A 286 8.14 -0.07 -32.82
CA TYR A 286 7.53 0.45 -31.61
C TYR A 286 8.59 0.92 -30.60
N VAL A 287 8.20 1.81 -29.70
CA VAL A 287 8.92 2.13 -28.46
C VAL A 287 8.12 1.67 -27.26
N GLN A 288 8.79 1.42 -26.14
CA GLN A 288 8.13 0.94 -24.92
C GLN A 288 8.62 1.73 -23.71
N THR A 289 7.72 2.02 -22.78
CA THR A 289 8.12 2.58 -21.47
C THR A 289 8.77 1.50 -20.59
N PRO A 290 9.57 1.90 -19.59
CA PRO A 290 9.85 1.08 -18.42
C PRO A 290 8.56 0.66 -17.69
N THR A 291 8.73 -0.25 -16.73
CA THR A 291 7.66 -0.62 -15.81
C THR A 291 7.19 0.60 -15.02
N ILE A 292 5.87 0.80 -14.97
CA ILE A 292 5.21 1.79 -14.13
C ILE A 292 4.41 1.02 -13.08
N THR A 293 4.84 1.07 -11.82
CA THR A 293 4.19 0.33 -10.72
C THR A 293 3.28 1.23 -9.89
N ILE A 294 2.14 0.72 -9.45
CA ILE A 294 1.25 1.42 -8.52
C ILE A 294 1.66 1.15 -7.08
N TRP A 295 1.92 2.22 -6.33
CA TRP A 295 2.24 2.20 -4.91
C TRP A 295 1.26 3.06 -4.12
N LYS A 296 1.23 2.85 -2.81
CA LYS A 296 0.48 3.66 -1.86
C LYS A 296 1.42 4.29 -0.85
N ARG A 297 1.09 5.50 -0.40
CA ARG A 297 1.77 6.16 0.71
C ARG A 297 0.82 6.33 1.88
N ILE A 298 1.23 5.88 3.05
CA ILE A 298 0.54 6.13 4.30
C ILE A 298 1.44 7.01 5.16
N LYS A 299 0.92 8.17 5.55
CA LYS A 299 1.64 9.09 6.43
C LYS A 299 1.35 8.77 7.88
N ILE A 300 2.39 8.78 8.71
CA ILE A 300 2.23 8.90 10.15
C ILE A 300 2.27 10.39 10.47
N GLU A 301 1.12 10.95 10.82
CA GLU A 301 0.98 12.37 11.11
C GLU A 301 1.73 12.78 12.37
N MET A 302 1.79 11.89 13.36
CA MET A 302 2.37 12.18 14.66
C MET A 302 2.68 10.91 15.44
N VAL A 303 3.78 10.94 16.20
CA VAL A 303 4.08 9.96 17.24
C VAL A 303 4.24 10.69 18.56
N ALA A 304 3.51 10.24 19.58
CA ALA A 304 3.69 10.66 20.96
C ALA A 304 4.41 9.53 21.74
N LEU A 305 5.37 9.89 22.58
CA LEU A 305 6.23 8.98 23.32
C LEU A 305 6.13 9.32 24.79
N GLN A 306 5.84 8.36 25.67
CA GLN A 306 6.02 8.58 27.10
C GLN A 306 7.50 8.83 27.40
N GLU A 307 7.79 9.76 28.32
CA GLU A 307 9.16 10.10 28.74
C GLU A 307 9.99 8.86 29.06
N GLY A 308 11.24 8.82 28.56
CA GLY A 308 12.16 7.71 28.70
C GLY A 308 12.15 6.72 27.53
N ILE A 309 11.17 6.80 26.63
CA ILE A 309 11.15 6.03 25.37
C ILE A 309 11.80 6.89 24.27
N ASN A 310 12.85 6.36 23.60
CA ASN A 310 13.49 7.11 22.51
C ASN A 310 12.84 6.75 21.17
N TYR A 311 12.62 7.77 20.33
CA TYR A 311 12.12 7.55 18.97
C TYR A 311 13.03 6.64 18.13
N SER A 312 14.35 6.72 18.37
CA SER A 312 15.37 5.92 17.69
C SER A 312 15.35 4.44 18.08
N ASP A 313 14.69 4.07 19.19
CA ASP A 313 14.59 2.68 19.62
C ASP A 313 13.70 1.87 18.67
N MET A 314 12.83 2.56 17.92
CA MET A 314 12.04 1.94 16.86
C MET A 314 12.85 1.84 15.55
N LYS A 315 13.08 0.61 15.10
CA LYS A 315 13.73 0.32 13.82
C LYS A 315 12.74 0.52 12.66
N TRP A 316 12.51 1.78 12.31
CA TRP A 316 11.59 2.20 11.24
C TRP A 316 11.79 1.50 9.91
N TRP A 317 13.02 1.12 9.56
CA TRP A 317 13.30 0.39 8.34
C TRP A 317 12.67 -1.01 8.32
N ILE A 318 12.51 -1.67 9.48
CA ILE A 318 11.81 -2.96 9.59
C ILE A 318 10.34 -2.73 9.25
N LEU A 319 9.70 -1.77 9.91
CA LEU A 319 8.30 -1.41 9.67
C LEU A 319 8.05 -1.06 8.19
N LYS A 320 8.88 -0.17 7.62
CA LYS A 320 8.80 0.20 6.20
C LYS A 320 8.96 -1.01 5.29
N SER A 321 9.91 -1.91 5.60
CA SER A 321 10.10 -3.14 4.83
C SER A 321 8.86 -4.02 4.88
N THR A 322 8.28 -4.27 6.06
CA THR A 322 7.10 -5.15 6.19
C THR A 322 5.90 -4.65 5.39
N PHE A 323 5.65 -3.34 5.35
CA PHE A 323 4.54 -2.77 4.57
C PHE A 323 4.84 -2.63 3.07
N ALA A 324 6.10 -2.51 2.68
CA ALA A 324 6.46 -2.46 1.26
C ALA A 324 6.21 -3.79 0.52
N ASP A 325 6.03 -4.91 1.23
CA ASP A 325 5.54 -6.19 0.66
C ASP A 325 4.11 -6.05 0.08
N ALA A 326 3.34 -5.08 0.61
CA ALA A 326 2.04 -4.69 0.09
C ALA A 326 2.10 -3.47 -0.84
N PHE A 327 3.29 -3.08 -1.32
CA PHE A 327 3.53 -1.88 -2.13
C PHE A 327 3.06 -0.60 -1.42
N ILE A 328 3.23 -0.58 -0.10
CA ILE A 328 2.94 0.57 0.76
C ILE A 328 4.25 1.17 1.25
N GLU A 329 4.41 2.46 0.99
CA GLU A 329 5.41 3.32 1.61
C GLU A 329 4.86 3.94 2.89
N VAL A 330 5.57 3.74 3.99
CA VAL A 330 5.25 4.37 5.29
C VAL A 330 6.13 5.60 5.46
N GLU A 331 5.49 6.78 5.48
CA GLU A 331 6.16 8.05 5.71
C GLU A 331 6.18 8.35 7.22
N GLU A 332 7.39 8.46 7.77
CA GLU A 332 7.62 8.82 9.17
C GLU A 332 7.15 10.24 9.50
N PRO A 333 6.74 10.53 10.74
CA PRO A 333 6.47 11.89 11.15
C PRO A 333 7.78 12.71 11.12
N PRO A 334 7.76 13.97 10.65
CA PRO A 334 8.92 14.85 10.75
C PRO A 334 9.21 15.19 12.23
N PRO A 335 10.43 15.66 12.58
CA PRO A 335 10.84 15.88 13.97
C PRO A 335 9.87 16.72 14.81
N GLU A 336 9.27 17.76 14.25
CA GLU A 336 8.31 18.65 14.92
C GLU A 336 6.95 18.00 15.22
N LYS A 337 6.71 16.78 14.71
CA LYS A 337 5.53 15.94 14.95
C LYS A 337 5.83 14.74 15.85
N ARG A 338 7.01 14.71 16.47
CA ARG A 338 7.43 13.72 17.45
C ARG A 338 7.36 14.37 18.82
N TYR A 339 6.43 13.93 19.66
CA TYR A 339 6.18 14.55 20.96
C TYR A 339 6.63 13.63 22.08
N THR A 340 7.51 14.10 22.95
CA THR A 340 7.75 13.47 24.24
C THR A 340 6.74 14.01 25.25
N ILE A 341 6.01 13.11 25.91
CA ILE A 341 5.07 13.41 26.98
C ILE A 341 5.81 13.28 28.30
N THR A 342 6.06 14.41 28.97
CA THR A 342 6.79 14.42 30.25
C THR A 342 6.01 13.69 31.33
N ARG A 343 6.67 13.25 32.40
CA ARG A 343 6.02 12.67 33.58
C ARG A 343 4.90 13.55 34.12
N GLU A 344 5.13 14.86 34.20
CA GLU A 344 4.15 15.83 34.69
C GLU A 344 2.92 15.90 33.78
N GLU A 345 3.13 15.93 32.45
CA GLU A 345 2.03 15.85 31.48
C GLU A 345 1.29 14.51 31.58
N TRP A 346 2.02 13.40 31.71
CA TRP A 346 1.46 12.06 31.84
C TRP A 346 0.56 11.94 33.07
N MET A 347 1.06 12.38 34.23
CA MET A 347 0.29 12.43 35.47
C MET A 347 -0.92 13.36 35.34
N LYS A 348 -0.79 14.50 34.67
CA LYS A 348 -1.94 15.38 34.38
C LYS A 348 -3.00 14.63 33.57
N TYR A 349 -2.63 13.94 32.50
CA TYR A 349 -3.57 13.17 31.68
C TYR A 349 -4.22 12.03 32.46
N LEU A 350 -3.47 11.30 33.31
CA LEU A 350 -4.02 10.30 34.22
C LEU A 350 -5.07 10.92 35.16
N GLY A 351 -4.74 12.05 35.80
CA GLY A 351 -5.67 12.76 36.68
C GLY A 351 -6.94 13.23 35.98
N GLU A 352 -6.82 13.74 34.75
CA GLU A 352 -7.95 14.24 33.96
C GLU A 352 -8.82 13.13 33.38
N GLU A 353 -8.23 12.11 32.76
CA GLU A 353 -8.97 11.13 31.95
C GLU A 353 -9.29 9.83 32.70
N VAL A 354 -8.46 9.45 33.66
CA VAL A 354 -8.61 8.20 34.42
C VAL A 354 -9.16 8.50 35.81
N TYR A 355 -8.36 9.18 36.64
CA TYR A 355 -8.64 9.27 38.07
C TYR A 355 -9.67 10.33 38.46
N ARG A 356 -10.09 11.20 37.54
CA ARG A 356 -11.23 12.11 37.76
C ARG A 356 -12.52 11.34 38.10
N GLY A 357 -12.70 10.15 37.52
CA GLY A 357 -13.88 9.29 37.68
C GLY A 357 -13.62 7.95 38.38
N TRP A 358 -12.37 7.63 38.72
CA TRP A 358 -11.95 6.35 39.28
C TRP A 358 -10.88 6.60 40.35
N HIS A 359 -11.04 6.10 41.59
CA HIS A 359 -10.06 6.29 42.69
C HIS A 359 -9.51 7.73 42.87
N LYS A 360 -10.40 8.73 42.74
CA LYS A 360 -10.03 10.16 42.78
C LYS A 360 -9.30 10.59 44.05
N ASN A 361 -9.70 10.03 45.20
CA ASN A 361 -9.14 10.41 46.50
C ASN A 361 -7.73 9.85 46.67
N GLU A 362 -7.54 8.59 46.28
CA GLU A 362 -6.26 7.90 46.26
C GLU A 362 -5.29 8.59 45.30
N TRP A 363 -5.76 8.99 44.12
CA TRP A 363 -4.95 9.74 43.17
C TRP A 363 -4.52 11.10 43.73
N LYS A 364 -5.43 11.83 44.40
CA LYS A 364 -5.10 13.11 45.04
C LYS A 364 -4.03 12.97 46.14
N GLU A 365 -4.03 11.84 46.84
CA GLU A 365 -3.00 11.53 47.83
C GLU A 365 -1.67 11.21 47.13
N TYR A 366 -1.68 10.26 46.20
CA TYR A 366 -0.51 9.83 45.44
C TYR A 366 0.15 10.99 44.69
N SER A 367 -0.62 11.88 44.06
CA SER A 367 -0.09 12.98 43.24
C SER A 367 0.58 14.11 44.02
N LYS A 368 0.74 13.99 45.35
CA LYS A 368 1.41 15.03 46.15
C LYS A 368 2.91 15.09 45.86
N PRO A 369 3.54 16.28 45.85
CA PRO A 369 4.97 16.42 45.58
C PRO A 369 5.90 15.68 46.55
N VAL A 370 5.42 15.32 47.75
CA VAL A 370 6.20 14.55 48.74
C VAL A 370 6.54 13.13 48.25
N TYR A 371 5.77 12.61 47.28
CA TYR A 371 5.95 11.28 46.70
C TYR A 371 6.68 11.30 45.35
N VAL A 372 7.50 12.33 45.11
CA VAL A 372 8.18 12.52 43.82
C VAL A 372 9.07 11.32 43.47
N ASN A 373 9.71 10.69 44.45
CA ASN A 373 10.59 9.53 44.21
C ASN A 373 9.80 8.33 43.69
N GLU A 374 8.62 8.07 44.27
CA GLU A 374 7.69 7.05 43.83
C GLU A 374 7.14 7.37 42.44
N HIS A 375 6.90 8.65 42.11
CA HIS A 375 6.54 9.05 40.74
C HIS A 375 7.68 8.78 39.75
N ILE A 376 8.94 9.04 40.13
CA ILE A 376 10.10 8.74 39.29
C ILE A 376 10.19 7.24 39.03
N GLN A 377 10.03 6.44 40.09
CA GLN A 377 10.07 4.98 40.00
C GLN A 377 8.93 4.45 39.11
N ASP A 378 7.69 4.81 39.42
CA ASP A 378 6.52 4.29 38.70
C ASP A 378 6.54 4.71 37.23
N PHE A 379 6.66 6.00 36.94
CA PHE A 379 6.64 6.48 35.55
C PHE A 379 7.98 6.33 34.83
N GLY A 380 9.01 5.88 35.55
CA GLY A 380 10.29 5.42 35.00
C GLY A 380 10.15 4.11 34.23
N ASP A 381 9.30 3.21 34.72
CA ASP A 381 9.16 1.86 34.14
C ASP A 381 7.74 1.55 33.65
N TYR A 382 6.73 2.29 34.10
CA TYR A 382 5.32 1.98 33.88
C TYR A 382 4.45 3.17 33.43
N SER A 383 3.25 2.86 32.95
CA SER A 383 2.23 3.86 32.58
C SER A 383 1.30 4.23 33.74
N PHE A 384 1.18 3.38 34.77
CA PHE A 384 0.33 3.64 35.94
C PHE A 384 1.11 3.53 37.26
N PRO A 385 0.63 4.16 38.35
CA PRO A 385 1.16 3.97 39.69
C PRO A 385 1.20 2.50 40.11
N GLN A 386 2.21 2.14 40.90
CA GLN A 386 2.36 0.82 41.51
C GLN A 386 1.96 0.85 43.00
N GLU A 387 1.91 -0.32 43.63
CA GLU A 387 1.69 -0.40 45.07
C GLU A 387 2.90 0.11 45.86
N HIS A 388 2.67 1.08 46.74
CA HIS A 388 3.66 1.67 47.64
C HIS A 388 3.17 1.60 49.08
N PRO A 389 3.85 0.87 49.99
CA PRO A 389 3.42 0.70 51.38
C PRO A 389 3.29 2.01 52.18
N ASN A 390 4.04 3.04 51.80
CA ASN A 390 4.08 4.34 52.44
C ASN A 390 3.07 5.36 51.86
N ILE A 391 2.33 4.99 50.79
CA ILE A 391 1.33 5.85 50.15
C ILE A 391 -0.07 5.22 50.34
N PRO A 392 -0.93 5.81 51.19
CA PRO A 392 -2.27 5.28 51.42
C PRO A 392 -3.09 5.13 50.13
N GLY A 393 -3.56 3.92 49.85
CA GLY A 393 -4.45 3.64 48.72
C GLY A 393 -3.76 3.47 47.36
N SER A 394 -2.43 3.52 47.28
CA SER A 394 -1.65 3.35 46.04
C SER A 394 -1.99 2.08 45.25
N LYS A 395 -2.19 0.95 45.95
CA LYS A 395 -2.60 -0.33 45.35
C LYS A 395 -3.91 -0.31 44.57
N LEU A 396 -4.76 0.70 44.78
CA LEU A 396 -6.03 0.86 44.06
C LEU A 396 -5.86 1.64 42.75
N LEU A 397 -4.68 2.24 42.52
CA LEU A 397 -4.43 3.07 41.35
C LEU A 397 -3.98 2.25 40.14
N THR A 398 -3.51 1.02 40.33
CA THR A 398 -3.17 0.12 39.23
C THR A 398 -4.45 -0.52 38.66
N PRO A 399 -4.84 -0.20 37.41
CA PRO A 399 -6.01 -0.82 36.80
C PRO A 399 -5.75 -2.30 36.48
N PRO A 400 -6.78 -3.16 36.51
CA PRO A 400 -6.67 -4.49 35.96
C PRO A 400 -6.68 -4.43 34.42
N ASP A 401 -6.04 -5.40 33.78
CA ASP A 401 -6.13 -5.54 32.31
C ASP A 401 -7.53 -5.92 31.83
N ASP A 402 -8.33 -6.57 32.65
CA ASP A 402 -9.73 -6.89 32.38
C ASP A 402 -10.55 -6.68 33.66
N ASP A 403 -11.51 -5.76 33.62
CA ASP A 403 -12.51 -5.59 34.68
C ASP A 403 -13.85 -6.16 34.22
N PRO A 404 -14.20 -7.39 34.60
CA PRO A 404 -15.44 -8.04 34.16
C PRO A 404 -16.70 -7.30 34.65
N ASN A 405 -16.57 -6.43 35.66
CA ASN A 405 -17.69 -5.66 36.20
C ASN A 405 -17.87 -4.32 35.47
N ASN A 406 -16.83 -3.82 34.80
CA ASN A 406 -16.88 -2.57 34.06
C ASN A 406 -15.77 -2.48 33.01
N LEU A 407 -16.10 -2.86 31.78
CA LEU A 407 -15.22 -2.75 30.61
C LEU A 407 -14.70 -1.33 30.32
N ASN A 408 -15.17 -0.28 31.01
CA ASN A 408 -14.63 1.07 30.89
C ASN A 408 -13.56 1.41 31.95
N ARG A 409 -13.22 0.45 32.80
CA ARG A 409 -12.30 0.58 33.95
C ARG A 409 -11.15 -0.44 33.90
N ASP A 410 -10.77 -0.82 32.70
CA ASP A 410 -9.57 -1.60 32.45
C ASP A 410 -8.43 -0.71 31.91
N THR A 411 -7.24 -1.30 31.92
CA THR A 411 -6.03 -0.70 31.37
C THR A 411 -6.20 -0.24 29.91
N TRP A 412 -6.84 -1.06 29.07
CA TRP A 412 -7.00 -0.80 27.64
C TRP A 412 -7.77 0.50 27.39
N THR A 413 -8.92 0.62 28.03
CA THR A 413 -9.82 1.76 27.87
C THR A 413 -9.22 3.03 28.49
N PHE A 414 -8.48 2.91 29.60
CA PHE A 414 -7.80 4.06 30.17
C PHE A 414 -6.69 4.61 29.29
N LEU A 415 -5.84 3.74 28.73
CA LEU A 415 -4.83 4.17 27.76
C LEU A 415 -5.44 4.74 26.48
N GLU A 416 -6.55 4.18 26.00
CA GLU A 416 -7.28 4.73 24.85
C GLU A 416 -7.75 6.17 25.12
N LYS A 417 -8.37 6.41 26.29
CA LYS A 417 -8.82 7.75 26.71
C LYS A 417 -7.64 8.73 26.79
N MET A 418 -6.53 8.30 27.38
CA MET A 418 -5.30 9.09 27.45
C MET A 418 -4.76 9.43 26.05
N ALA A 419 -4.64 8.44 25.17
CA ALA A 419 -4.17 8.62 23.80
C ALA A 419 -5.04 9.64 23.05
N ARG A 420 -6.37 9.50 23.12
CA ARG A 420 -7.33 10.44 22.52
C ARG A 420 -7.12 11.87 23.04
N ARG A 421 -6.88 12.04 24.35
CA ARG A 421 -6.64 13.34 24.98
C ARG A 421 -5.32 13.96 24.54
N ILE A 422 -4.23 13.18 24.57
CA ILE A 422 -2.90 13.58 24.11
C ILE A 422 -2.95 14.00 22.65
N PHE A 423 -3.55 13.18 21.78
CA PHE A 423 -3.64 13.48 20.36
C PHE A 423 -4.45 14.75 20.10
N ARG A 424 -5.56 14.95 20.81
CA ARG A 424 -6.36 16.16 20.71
C ARG A 424 -5.59 17.42 21.11
N GLU A 425 -4.77 17.32 22.16
CA GLU A 425 -3.97 18.44 22.65
C GLU A 425 -2.81 18.75 21.71
N LYS A 426 -2.01 17.75 21.32
CA LYS A 426 -0.79 17.93 20.52
C LYS A 426 -1.08 18.24 19.04
N LEU A 427 -2.11 17.64 18.43
CA LEU A 427 -2.52 17.96 17.05
C LEU A 427 -3.31 19.27 16.95
N GLY A 428 -3.90 19.70 18.06
CA GLY A 428 -4.94 20.72 18.11
C GLY A 428 -6.33 20.20 17.74
N VAL A 429 -7.35 20.80 18.35
CA VAL A 429 -8.76 20.36 18.24
C VAL A 429 -9.24 20.30 16.79
N GLN A 430 -8.83 21.24 15.94
CA GLN A 430 -9.24 21.27 14.54
C GLN A 430 -8.74 20.05 13.76
N ASN A 431 -7.46 19.70 13.87
CA ASN A 431 -6.88 18.56 13.16
C ASN A 431 -7.37 17.24 13.74
N TYR A 432 -7.51 17.14 15.06
CA TYR A 432 -8.11 15.97 15.71
C TYR A 432 -9.55 15.71 15.23
N ASN A 433 -10.38 16.75 15.15
CA ASN A 433 -11.75 16.62 14.62
C ASN A 433 -11.78 16.27 13.13
N ARG A 434 -10.84 16.79 12.35
CA ARG A 434 -10.68 16.40 10.94
C ARG A 434 -10.28 14.94 10.82
N MET A 435 -9.35 14.46 11.63
CA MET A 435 -8.89 13.06 11.63
C MET A 435 -10.03 12.07 11.82
N ARG A 436 -10.94 12.37 12.75
CA ARG A 436 -12.17 11.61 13.01
C ARG A 436 -13.26 11.79 11.95
N ASN A 437 -13.03 12.62 10.94
CA ASN A 437 -13.96 12.86 9.85
C ASN A 437 -13.32 12.36 8.54
N PRO A 438 -13.73 11.20 8.01
CA PRO A 438 -13.16 10.61 6.81
C PRO A 438 -13.04 11.58 5.62
N LEU A 439 -14.05 12.44 5.42
CA LEU A 439 -14.12 13.38 4.30
C LEU A 439 -13.17 14.57 4.45
N ARG A 440 -12.96 15.06 5.68
CA ARG A 440 -12.16 16.26 5.98
C ARG A 440 -10.73 15.95 6.42
N GLY A 441 -10.53 14.73 6.92
CA GLY A 441 -9.28 14.21 7.43
C GLY A 441 -8.50 13.40 6.42
N TYR A 442 -8.97 13.21 5.19
CA TYR A 442 -8.31 12.36 4.19
C TYR A 442 -6.82 12.70 3.99
N ASN A 443 -6.37 13.94 4.18
CA ASN A 443 -4.94 14.29 4.05
C ASN A 443 -4.15 14.20 5.36
N ILE A 444 -4.80 13.90 6.48
CA ILE A 444 -4.15 13.78 7.79
C ILE A 444 -3.73 12.32 7.96
N GLY A 445 -2.47 12.07 8.28
CA GLY A 445 -1.97 10.71 8.52
C GLY A 445 -2.51 10.03 9.79
N VAL A 446 -1.90 8.90 10.12
CA VAL A 446 -2.17 8.10 11.33
C VAL A 446 -1.36 8.62 12.52
N CYS A 447 -1.88 8.48 13.74
CA CYS A 447 -1.21 8.86 14.97
C CYS A 447 -0.97 7.66 15.87
N ALA A 448 0.23 7.62 16.45
CA ALA A 448 0.62 6.58 17.39
C ALA A 448 1.00 7.19 18.74
N LEU A 449 0.64 6.50 19.82
CA LEU A 449 1.16 6.72 21.16
C LEU A 449 2.00 5.50 21.53
N ILE A 450 3.22 5.71 21.96
CA ILE A 450 4.07 4.66 22.52
C ILE A 450 4.22 4.96 24.01
N CYS A 451 3.75 4.04 24.84
CA CYS A 451 3.73 4.18 26.30
C CYS A 451 4.40 2.98 26.95
N LYS A 452 4.76 3.09 28.23
CA LYS A 452 5.42 2.01 28.98
C LYS A 452 4.42 0.93 29.37
N PRO A 453 4.88 -0.27 29.79
CA PRO A 453 4.01 -1.28 30.37
C PRO A 453 3.08 -0.68 31.43
N PRO A 454 1.80 -1.02 31.45
CA PRO A 454 0.87 -0.49 32.44
C PRO A 454 1.32 -0.70 33.88
N TYR A 455 1.78 -1.91 34.17
CA TYR A 455 2.31 -2.37 35.45
C TYR A 455 3.07 -3.68 35.22
N ASN A 456 3.75 -4.17 36.26
CA ASN A 456 4.50 -5.43 36.17
C ASN A 456 3.57 -6.63 35.91
N GLY A 457 3.78 -7.34 34.80
CA GLY A 457 2.97 -8.50 34.42
C GLY A 457 1.68 -8.16 33.66
N SER A 458 1.47 -6.91 33.26
CA SER A 458 0.38 -6.54 32.35
C SER A 458 0.50 -7.25 31.00
N GLY A 459 -0.62 -7.77 30.49
CA GLY A 459 -0.74 -8.38 29.16
C GLY A 459 -1.12 -7.42 28.03
N VAL A 460 -1.27 -6.12 28.31
CA VAL A 460 -1.62 -5.12 27.29
C VAL A 460 -0.50 -4.92 26.27
N GLY A 461 -0.80 -5.14 24.99
CA GLY A 461 0.11 -4.89 23.87
C GLY A 461 -0.13 -3.55 23.17
N GLY A 462 -1.38 -3.25 22.81
CA GLY A 462 -1.73 -2.04 22.08
C GLY A 462 -3.17 -2.06 21.60
N LEU A 463 -3.71 -0.91 21.21
CA LEU A 463 -5.09 -0.84 20.71
C LEU A 463 -5.19 0.19 19.60
N SER A 464 -5.76 -0.23 18.48
CA SER A 464 -6.17 0.65 17.39
C SER A 464 -7.63 1.09 17.54
N PHE A 465 -7.89 2.37 17.23
CA PHE A 465 -9.20 3.00 17.31
C PHE A 465 -9.38 4.08 16.25
N TYR A 466 -10.62 4.24 15.78
CA TYR A 466 -10.99 5.16 14.69
C TYR A 466 -10.19 4.99 13.37
N ASN A 467 -9.53 3.84 13.16
CA ASN A 467 -8.72 3.52 11.97
C ASN A 467 -7.69 4.62 11.60
N LYS A 468 -7.23 5.39 12.58
CA LYS A 468 -6.20 6.45 12.44
C LYS A 468 -5.38 6.70 13.68
N MET A 469 -5.76 6.08 14.78
CA MET A 469 -5.12 6.32 16.05
C MET A 469 -4.90 4.96 16.67
N PHE A 470 -3.75 4.78 17.26
CA PHE A 470 -3.49 3.62 18.08
C PHE A 470 -2.51 3.98 19.17
N TYR A 471 -2.48 3.17 20.22
CA TYR A 471 -1.36 3.17 21.14
C TYR A 471 -0.72 1.79 21.15
N ILE A 472 0.57 1.74 21.49
CA ILE A 472 1.30 0.52 21.78
C ILE A 472 2.03 0.67 23.12
N VAL A 473 2.29 -0.47 23.73
CA VAL A 473 3.12 -0.59 24.92
C VAL A 473 4.55 -0.95 24.48
N SER A 474 5.55 -0.22 24.98
CA SER A 474 6.95 -0.51 24.77
C SER A 474 7.30 -1.81 25.48
N GLY A 475 7.76 -2.80 24.71
CA GLY A 475 8.13 -4.12 25.20
C GLY A 475 9.19 -4.76 24.31
N TYR A 476 9.32 -6.09 24.40
CA TYR A 476 10.41 -6.85 23.79
C TYR A 476 10.54 -6.69 22.26
N ASN A 477 9.43 -6.46 21.55
CA ASN A 477 9.43 -6.22 20.11
C ASN A 477 8.45 -5.09 19.73
N ILE A 478 8.91 -3.85 19.88
CA ILE A 478 8.09 -2.66 19.60
C ILE A 478 7.67 -2.58 18.13
N GLU A 479 8.50 -3.05 17.20
CA GLU A 479 8.20 -3.03 15.77
C GLU A 479 7.07 -3.99 15.41
N LEU A 480 7.05 -5.20 16.00
CA LEU A 480 5.96 -6.18 15.83
C LEU A 480 4.63 -5.56 16.27
N THR A 481 4.57 -5.05 17.50
CA THR A 481 3.35 -4.46 18.06
C THR A 481 2.92 -3.23 17.28
N PHE A 482 3.87 -2.37 16.87
CA PHE A 482 3.57 -1.20 16.06
C PHE A 482 2.95 -1.61 14.72
N ALA A 483 3.58 -2.55 14.01
CA ALA A 483 3.10 -3.00 12.71
C ALA A 483 1.74 -3.72 12.81
N HIS A 484 1.49 -4.45 13.90
CA HIS A 484 0.20 -5.07 14.21
C HIS A 484 -0.92 -4.02 14.36
N GLU A 485 -0.74 -3.06 15.27
CA GLU A 485 -1.76 -2.02 15.51
C GLU A 485 -1.92 -1.07 14.31
N PHE A 486 -0.83 -0.82 13.58
CA PHE A 486 -0.89 -0.09 12.33
C PHE A 486 -1.63 -0.88 11.24
N GLY A 487 -1.50 -2.20 11.20
CA GLY A 487 -2.32 -3.09 10.38
C GLY A 487 -3.81 -2.93 10.67
N HIS A 488 -4.21 -2.87 11.94
CA HIS A 488 -5.59 -2.56 12.32
C HIS A 488 -6.05 -1.18 11.86
N ALA A 489 -5.18 -0.16 12.00
CA ALA A 489 -5.49 1.18 11.49
C ALA A 489 -5.70 1.17 9.95
N LEU A 490 -5.19 0.16 9.26
CA LEU A 490 -5.35 -0.08 7.82
C LEU A 490 -6.37 -1.18 7.48
N PHE A 491 -7.33 -1.44 8.38
CA PHE A 491 -8.47 -2.36 8.22
C PHE A 491 -8.12 -3.86 8.23
N LEU A 492 -6.92 -4.25 8.67
CA LEU A 492 -6.64 -5.65 8.94
C LEU A 492 -7.28 -6.07 10.25
N ARG A 493 -7.72 -7.32 10.32
CA ARG A 493 -8.33 -7.89 11.53
C ARG A 493 -7.40 -8.87 12.19
N HIS A 494 -7.62 -9.17 13.47
CA HIS A 494 -6.79 -10.13 14.20
C HIS A 494 -6.81 -11.49 13.51
N ALA A 495 -5.62 -12.08 13.38
CA ALA A 495 -5.46 -13.47 13.07
C ALA A 495 -5.62 -14.31 14.35
N PRO A 496 -5.84 -15.62 14.21
CA PRO A 496 -5.82 -16.52 15.35
C PRO A 496 -4.44 -16.59 15.99
N THR A 497 -4.41 -16.72 17.32
CA THR A 497 -3.16 -16.74 18.10
C THR A 497 -2.72 -18.15 18.51
N TYR A 498 -3.50 -19.19 18.18
CA TYR A 498 -3.17 -20.58 18.50
C TYR A 498 -3.80 -21.58 17.52
N TYR A 499 -3.12 -22.72 17.37
CA TYR A 499 -3.68 -23.93 16.76
C TYR A 499 -4.41 -24.76 17.81
N VAL A 500 -5.53 -25.38 17.44
CA VAL A 500 -6.19 -26.41 18.26
C VAL A 500 -5.34 -27.68 18.23
N ARG A 501 -4.64 -27.97 19.32
CA ARG A 501 -3.88 -29.23 19.47
C ARG A 501 -4.86 -30.41 19.57
N ASN A 502 -4.50 -31.56 19.00
CA ASN A 502 -5.30 -32.82 18.89
C ASN A 502 -6.36 -32.87 17.78
N SER A 503 -6.17 -32.06 16.75
CA SER A 503 -6.96 -32.18 15.53
C SER A 503 -6.23 -32.92 14.42
N ASN A 504 -6.89 -33.89 13.78
CA ASN A 504 -6.42 -34.53 12.54
C ASN A 504 -6.63 -33.67 11.28
N ILE A 505 -7.20 -32.46 11.40
CA ILE A 505 -7.52 -31.51 10.31
C ILE A 505 -7.25 -30.08 10.81
N PRO A 506 -6.64 -29.14 10.08
CA PRO A 506 -6.52 -27.76 10.58
C PRO A 506 -7.92 -27.21 10.92
N TYR A 507 -8.24 -27.07 12.21
CA TYR A 507 -9.50 -26.50 12.68
C TYR A 507 -9.32 -25.00 12.91
N THR A 508 -10.40 -24.27 12.69
CA THR A 508 -10.56 -22.88 13.07
C THR A 508 -11.49 -22.82 14.29
N THR A 509 -10.96 -22.70 15.50
CA THR A 509 -11.84 -22.39 16.66
C THR A 509 -12.15 -20.91 16.64
N ARG A 510 -13.40 -20.54 16.38
CA ARG A 510 -13.90 -19.20 16.73
C ARG A 510 -13.94 -19.12 18.25
N TYR A 511 -12.92 -18.53 18.85
CA TYR A 511 -12.92 -18.21 20.27
C TYR A 511 -13.31 -16.75 20.45
N GLU A 512 -14.36 -16.50 21.22
CA GLU A 512 -14.92 -15.17 21.46
C GLU A 512 -14.14 -14.33 22.49
N GLY A 513 -12.99 -14.81 23.00
CA GLY A 513 -12.35 -14.20 24.18
C GLY A 513 -11.03 -13.47 23.95
N GLY A 514 -10.89 -12.72 22.85
CA GLY A 514 -9.83 -11.73 22.68
C GLY A 514 -10.41 -10.48 22.03
N GLY A 515 -10.37 -9.34 22.73
CA GLY A 515 -10.64 -7.99 22.23
C GLY A 515 -11.80 -7.84 21.23
N SER A 516 -12.98 -7.50 21.73
CA SER A 516 -14.23 -7.17 21.02
C SER A 516 -14.71 -7.99 19.80
N GLU A 517 -13.93 -8.73 18.98
CA GLU A 517 -14.46 -9.42 17.78
C GLU A 517 -13.72 -10.69 17.27
N GLY A 518 -12.92 -11.33 18.12
CA GLY A 518 -12.42 -12.71 17.91
C GLY A 518 -11.35 -12.88 16.82
N PRO A 519 -10.80 -14.11 16.65
CA PRO A 519 -9.89 -14.40 15.55
C PRO A 519 -10.68 -14.60 14.25
N TYR A 520 -10.35 -13.80 13.23
CA TYR A 520 -11.05 -13.79 11.95
C TYR A 520 -10.41 -14.76 10.96
N TRP A 521 -10.61 -16.05 11.17
CA TRP A 521 -9.99 -17.10 10.34
C TRP A 521 -10.20 -16.93 8.83
N ASP A 522 -11.39 -16.47 8.44
CA ASP A 522 -11.73 -16.29 7.02
C ASP A 522 -11.04 -15.06 6.39
N ASP A 523 -10.38 -14.23 7.21
CA ASP A 523 -9.67 -13.01 6.80
C ASP A 523 -8.16 -13.19 6.67
N HIS A 524 -7.66 -14.41 6.90
CA HIS A 524 -6.26 -14.75 6.86
C HIS A 524 -6.01 -16.02 6.05
N ASP A 525 -4.81 -16.14 5.47
CA ASP A 525 -4.38 -17.38 4.82
C ASP A 525 -4.24 -18.49 5.88
N SER A 526 -5.01 -19.57 5.78
CA SER A 526 -5.01 -20.68 6.75
C SER A 526 -3.66 -21.36 6.98
N GLU A 527 -2.75 -21.27 6.01
CA GLU A 527 -1.40 -21.85 6.12
C GLU A 527 -0.38 -20.89 6.75
N ASP A 528 -0.68 -19.59 6.78
CA ASP A 528 0.25 -18.52 7.19
C ASP A 528 -0.33 -17.61 8.30
N MET A 529 -1.57 -17.83 8.73
CA MET A 529 -2.27 -16.96 9.67
C MET A 529 -1.65 -16.94 11.06
N ILE A 530 -1.02 -18.03 11.51
CA ILE A 530 -0.38 -18.09 12.82
C ILE A 530 0.99 -17.45 12.80
N SER A 531 1.69 -17.46 11.67
CA SER A 531 2.97 -16.76 11.48
C SER A 531 2.78 -15.30 11.11
N CYS A 532 1.60 -14.93 10.60
CA CYS A 532 1.25 -13.57 10.27
C CYS A 532 1.37 -12.65 11.47
N ILE A 533 1.89 -11.43 11.23
CA ILE A 533 1.99 -10.37 12.23
C ILE A 533 0.69 -10.08 12.98
N MET A 534 -0.46 -10.35 12.36
CA MET A 534 -1.78 -10.15 12.97
C MET A 534 -2.16 -11.20 14.03
N SER A 535 -1.29 -12.18 14.33
CA SER A 535 -1.55 -13.31 15.26
C SER A 535 -0.91 -13.17 16.65
N TYR A 536 -0.14 -12.09 16.90
CA TYR A 536 0.66 -11.91 18.12
C TYR A 536 1.63 -13.06 18.47
N THR A 537 1.84 -14.06 17.60
CA THR A 537 2.87 -15.05 17.87
C THR A 537 4.24 -14.43 17.63
N ASP A 538 5.23 -14.82 18.45
CA ASP A 538 6.63 -14.46 18.24
C ASP A 538 7.15 -15.17 16.98
N SER A 539 6.70 -14.73 15.81
CA SER A 539 7.35 -15.06 14.54
C SER A 539 8.68 -14.31 14.51
N SER A 540 9.76 -15.02 14.22
CA SER A 540 11.08 -14.40 14.03
C SER A 540 11.13 -13.44 12.83
N GLU A 541 10.10 -13.44 11.98
CA GLU A 541 10.04 -12.67 10.74
C GLU A 541 8.73 -11.88 10.63
N LEU A 542 8.82 -10.54 10.65
CA LEU A 542 7.65 -9.65 10.51
C LEU A 542 7.11 -9.69 9.08
N HIS A 543 6.00 -10.41 8.86
CA HIS A 543 5.32 -10.48 7.56
C HIS A 543 3.79 -10.50 7.70
N PHE A 544 3.12 -10.16 6.61
CA PHE A 544 1.68 -10.31 6.44
C PHE A 544 1.36 -11.56 5.64
N CYS A 545 0.28 -12.26 6.00
CA CYS A 545 -0.22 -13.36 5.16
C CYS A 545 -0.76 -12.82 3.82
N GLY A 546 -0.94 -13.71 2.85
CA GLY A 546 -1.39 -13.33 1.51
C GLY A 546 -2.70 -12.53 1.46
N LEU A 547 -3.70 -12.89 2.29
CA LEU A 547 -4.96 -12.14 2.36
C LEU A 547 -4.80 -10.73 2.96
N CYS A 548 -3.91 -10.58 3.96
CA CYS A 548 -3.59 -9.27 4.51
C CYS A 548 -2.91 -8.38 3.46
N LEU A 549 -1.93 -8.92 2.72
CA LEU A 549 -1.25 -8.20 1.64
C LEU A 549 -2.24 -7.70 0.58
N LEU A 550 -3.16 -8.55 0.11
CA LEU A 550 -4.17 -8.17 -0.88
C LEU A 550 -5.17 -7.13 -0.33
N THR A 551 -5.59 -7.27 0.92
CA THR A 551 -6.48 -6.28 1.56
C THR A 551 -5.81 -4.91 1.65
N LEU A 552 -4.53 -4.86 2.05
CA LEU A 552 -3.74 -3.63 2.06
C LEU A 552 -3.64 -2.98 0.67
N ARG A 553 -3.44 -3.81 -0.37
CA ARG A 553 -3.38 -3.41 -1.79
C ARG A 553 -4.69 -2.92 -2.40
N LEU A 554 -5.82 -2.95 -1.66
CA LEU A 554 -7.19 -2.56 -2.08
C LEU A 554 -7.99 -3.63 -2.84
N TYR A 555 -7.64 -4.90 -2.68
CA TYR A 555 -8.53 -5.96 -3.15
C TYR A 555 -9.82 -5.98 -2.31
N ASP A 556 -10.95 -6.28 -2.94
CA ASP A 556 -12.26 -6.33 -2.29
C ASP A 556 -12.37 -7.62 -1.48
N ARG A 557 -12.06 -7.50 -0.18
CA ARG A 557 -12.08 -8.62 0.77
C ARG A 557 -13.41 -9.38 0.75
N LYS A 558 -14.56 -8.69 0.68
CA LYS A 558 -15.85 -9.39 0.61
C LYS A 558 -15.91 -10.28 -0.61
N ARG A 559 -15.42 -9.82 -1.76
CA ARG A 559 -15.45 -10.61 -2.99
C ARG A 559 -14.43 -11.73 -3.04
N MET A 560 -13.30 -11.52 -2.39
CA MET A 560 -12.36 -12.59 -2.11
C MET A 560 -13.09 -13.68 -1.29
N ILE A 561 -13.61 -13.35 -0.10
CA ILE A 561 -14.10 -14.34 0.88
C ILE A 561 -15.48 -14.92 0.57
N SER A 562 -16.46 -14.09 0.19
CA SER A 562 -17.86 -14.49 0.02
C SER A 562 -18.15 -15.18 -1.32
N GLY A 563 -17.11 -15.65 -2.00
CA GLY A 563 -17.01 -15.83 -3.46
C GLY A 563 -18.26 -16.28 -4.21
N GLU A 564 -18.56 -15.55 -5.29
CA GLU A 564 -19.15 -16.09 -6.53
C GLU A 564 -18.15 -17.02 -7.26
N ASP A 565 -16.89 -17.07 -6.82
CA ASP A 565 -15.78 -17.88 -7.35
C ASP A 565 -15.19 -18.77 -6.24
N ASP A 566 -15.28 -20.09 -6.42
CA ASP A 566 -14.79 -21.09 -5.46
C ASP A 566 -13.26 -21.19 -5.38
N THR A 567 -12.51 -20.53 -6.26
CA THR A 567 -11.04 -20.65 -6.36
C THR A 567 -10.36 -20.23 -5.06
N LEU A 568 -10.72 -19.07 -4.50
CA LEU A 568 -10.14 -18.63 -3.23
C LEU A 568 -10.52 -19.57 -2.09
N ARG A 569 -11.78 -20.03 -2.06
CA ARG A 569 -12.23 -20.97 -1.02
C ARG A 569 -11.43 -22.28 -1.07
N LYS A 570 -11.14 -22.80 -2.26
CA LYS A 570 -10.27 -23.99 -2.43
C LYS A 570 -8.82 -23.72 -2.03
N MET A 571 -8.31 -22.51 -2.26
CA MET A 571 -6.97 -22.12 -1.83
C MET A 571 -6.86 -21.92 -0.32
N LEU A 572 -7.86 -21.31 0.31
CA LEU A 572 -7.94 -21.11 1.76
C LEU A 572 -8.22 -22.42 2.50
N TYR A 573 -8.92 -23.36 1.87
CA TYR A 573 -9.24 -24.67 2.45
C TYR A 573 -8.85 -25.77 1.46
N GLN A 574 -7.55 -26.08 1.38
CA GLN A 574 -7.03 -27.16 0.50
C GLN A 574 -7.63 -28.54 0.82
N LYS A 575 -8.24 -28.71 2.01
CA LYS A 575 -9.05 -29.85 2.41
C LYS A 575 -10.47 -29.38 2.66
N THR A 576 -11.48 -30.17 2.25
CA THR A 576 -12.90 -29.86 2.50
C THR A 576 -13.09 -29.56 3.99
N PRO A 577 -13.37 -28.30 4.38
CA PRO A 577 -13.45 -27.96 5.79
C PRO A 577 -14.71 -28.62 6.33
N THR A 578 -14.55 -29.58 7.23
CA THR A 578 -15.69 -30.09 7.99
C THR A 578 -15.92 -29.08 9.10
N ILE A 579 -16.90 -28.19 8.91
CA ILE A 579 -17.23 -27.14 9.88
C ILE A 579 -17.90 -27.81 11.07
N TYR A 580 -17.23 -27.81 12.23
CA TYR A 580 -17.81 -28.22 13.50
C TYR A 580 -17.93 -26.99 14.39
N TRP A 581 -19.13 -26.71 14.89
CA TRP A 581 -19.34 -25.76 15.98
C TRP A 581 -18.87 -26.43 17.27
N VAL A 582 -17.85 -25.87 17.92
CA VAL A 582 -17.39 -26.35 19.23
C VAL A 582 -17.96 -25.39 20.27
N GLU A 583 -18.96 -25.83 21.03
CA GLU A 583 -19.58 -25.01 22.09
C GLU A 583 -18.63 -24.77 23.27
N ASN A 584 -17.62 -25.62 23.48
CA ASN A 584 -16.64 -25.50 24.56
C ASN A 584 -15.24 -25.92 24.09
N ILE A 585 -14.29 -24.97 24.17
CA ILE A 585 -12.85 -25.26 24.04
C ILE A 585 -12.35 -25.49 25.46
N ASP A 586 -11.75 -26.66 25.74
CA ASP A 586 -11.03 -26.88 27.00
C ASP A 586 -9.90 -25.85 27.11
N LYS A 587 -10.11 -24.83 27.94
CA LYS A 587 -9.09 -23.86 28.36
C LYS A 587 -8.14 -24.49 29.38
N GLU A 588 -7.62 -25.68 29.11
CA GLU A 588 -6.39 -26.07 29.79
C GLU A 588 -5.24 -25.38 29.07
N VAL A 589 -5.03 -24.10 29.42
CA VAL A 589 -3.69 -23.51 29.32
C VAL A 589 -2.83 -24.43 30.16
N SER A 590 -2.09 -25.32 29.50
CA SER A 590 -1.16 -26.22 30.18
C SER A 590 -0.32 -25.37 31.13
N PRO A 591 -0.37 -25.62 32.44
CA PRO A 591 0.44 -24.90 33.42
C PRO A 591 1.93 -24.87 33.01
N ARG A 592 2.39 -25.86 32.24
CA ARG A 592 3.73 -25.93 31.67
C ARG A 592 4.08 -24.84 30.66
N VAL A 593 3.14 -24.25 29.92
CA VAL A 593 3.46 -23.14 28.98
C VAL A 593 3.65 -21.84 29.75
N PHE A 594 2.84 -21.61 30.78
CA PHE A 594 3.00 -20.47 31.68
C PHE A 594 4.22 -20.62 32.60
N GLU A 595 4.55 -21.85 33.00
CA GLU A 595 5.80 -22.19 33.71
C GLU A 595 7.03 -22.07 32.82
N ALA A 596 7.00 -22.56 31.58
CA ALA A 596 8.10 -22.37 30.63
C ALA A 596 8.33 -20.89 30.31
N TRP A 597 7.26 -20.08 30.27
CA TRP A 597 7.37 -18.63 30.14
C TRP A 597 8.06 -17.99 31.36
N ARG A 598 7.74 -18.41 32.60
CA ARG A 598 8.46 -17.95 33.82
C ARG A 598 9.90 -18.46 33.91
N GLU A 599 10.17 -19.70 33.52
CA GLU A 599 11.49 -20.34 33.67
C GLU A 599 12.50 -19.87 32.61
N LEU A 600 12.05 -19.40 31.45
CA LEU A 600 12.92 -18.75 30.46
C LEU A 600 13.28 -17.30 30.81
N HIS A 601 12.66 -16.72 31.85
CA HIS A 601 12.71 -15.27 32.14
C HIS A 601 12.99 -14.96 33.63
N GLN A 602 13.52 -15.94 34.38
CA GLN A 602 14.37 -15.73 35.55
C GLN A 602 15.82 -15.97 35.14
#